data_AF-A0A2D5W8I9-F1
#
_entry.id   AF-A0A2D5W8I9-F1
#
_cell.length_a   1.000
_cell.length_b   1.000
_cell.length_c   1.000
_cell.angle_alpha   90.00
_cell.angle_beta   90.00
_cell.angle_gamma   90.00
#
_symmetry.space_group_name_H-M   'P 1'
#
loop_
_entity.id
_entity.type
_entity.pdbx_description
1 polymer ?
#
loop_
_entity_poly.entity_id
_entity_poly.type
_entity_poly.pdbx_seq_one_letter_code
_entity_poly.pdbx_strand_id
1 'polypeptide(L)'
;RERILEGTDISTPLRKTGAFPPVVGYMVSVGEQSGELEDMLDRVATAYDEEIDVATERMTALLEPILIVLLAGVVGYIVYSIVLPILQVGQFQ
;
A
#
# COMPACT_ATOMS: atom_id res chain seq x y z
N ARG A 1 20.14 9.03 -22.45
CA ARG A 1 20.87 10.31 -22.55
C ARG A 1 20.52 11.05 -23.85
N GLU A 2 20.35 10.38 -25.00
CA GLU A 2 19.88 11.00 -26.26
C GLU A 2 18.55 11.78 -26.21
N ARG A 3 17.51 11.26 -25.53
CA ARG A 3 16.12 11.77 -25.76
C ARG A 3 15.78 13.12 -25.11
N ILE A 4 16.64 13.65 -24.24
CA ILE A 4 16.39 14.93 -23.55
C ILE A 4 16.88 16.11 -24.42
N LEU A 5 17.78 15.87 -25.37
CA LEU A 5 18.34 16.89 -26.24
C LEU A 5 17.47 17.19 -27.48
N GLU A 6 16.42 16.42 -27.73
CA GLU A 6 15.58 16.51 -28.95
C GLU A 6 14.28 17.31 -28.78
N GLY A 7 14.07 18.02 -27.66
CA GLY A 7 12.82 18.77 -27.43
C GLY A 7 11.59 17.86 -27.24
N THR A 8 11.81 16.60 -26.86
CA THR A 8 10.74 15.67 -26.50
C THR A 8 10.41 15.84 -25.02
N ASP A 9 9.13 16.12 -24.74
CA ASP A 9 8.55 16.31 -23.40
C ASP A 9 8.98 15.18 -22.42
N ILE A 10 9.56 15.53 -21.27
CA ILE A 10 9.99 14.60 -20.20
C ILE A 10 8.79 13.82 -19.64
N SER A 11 7.60 14.40 -19.72
CA SER A 11 6.31 13.77 -19.36
C SER A 11 6.04 12.45 -20.10
N THR A 12 6.45 12.33 -21.37
CA THR A 12 6.13 11.20 -22.24
C THR A 12 6.86 9.90 -21.86
N PRO A 13 8.20 9.89 -21.65
CA PRO A 13 8.90 8.71 -21.17
C PRO A 13 8.50 8.33 -19.74
N LEU A 14 8.21 9.30 -18.85
CA LEU A 14 7.76 9.03 -17.48
C LEU A 14 6.42 8.29 -17.43
N ARG A 15 5.48 8.64 -18.32
CA ARG A 15 4.19 7.94 -18.44
C ARG A 15 4.32 6.53 -19.01
N LYS A 16 5.34 6.25 -19.82
CA LYS A 16 5.54 4.96 -20.50
C LYS A 16 6.16 3.88 -19.60
N THR A 17 6.83 4.24 -18.52
CA THR A 17 7.52 3.26 -17.66
C THR A 17 6.60 2.53 -16.69
N GLY A 18 5.41 3.07 -16.40
CA GLY A 18 4.43 2.47 -15.48
C GLY A 18 4.88 2.38 -14.02
N ALA A 19 6.13 2.77 -13.72
CA ALA A 19 6.70 2.79 -12.38
C ALA A 19 6.25 4.02 -11.56
N PHE A 20 5.68 5.02 -12.23
CA PHE A 20 5.22 6.26 -11.60
C PHE A 20 3.70 6.32 -11.61
N PRO A 21 3.05 6.78 -10.51
CA PRO A 21 1.64 7.07 -10.47
C PRO A 21 1.23 8.01 -11.60
N PRO A 22 -0.01 7.88 -12.11
CA PRO A 22 -0.51 8.72 -13.21
C PRO A 22 -0.40 10.23 -12.93
N VAL A 23 -0.44 10.62 -11.65
CA VAL A 23 -0.36 12.02 -11.20
C VAL A 23 1.02 12.64 -11.50
N VAL A 24 2.09 11.85 -11.44
CA VAL A 24 3.47 12.30 -11.70
C VAL A 24 3.61 12.78 -13.13
N GLY A 25 3.13 11.97 -14.09
CA GLY A 25 3.16 12.32 -15.51
C GLY A 25 2.26 13.50 -15.88
N TYR A 26 1.31 13.89 -15.02
CA TYR A 26 0.52 15.11 -15.20
C TYR A 26 1.25 16.33 -14.63
N MET A 27 1.78 16.23 -13.39
CA MET A 27 2.49 17.35 -12.76
C MET A 27 3.76 17.73 -13.51
N VAL A 28 4.49 16.74 -14.04
CA VAL A 28 5.65 17.01 -14.91
C VAL A 28 5.25 17.73 -16.20
N SER A 29 4.15 17.34 -16.86
CA SER A 29 3.67 18.04 -18.06
C SER A 29 3.25 19.49 -17.79
N VAL A 30 2.64 19.73 -16.62
CA VAL A 30 2.24 21.07 -16.20
C VAL A 30 3.48 21.93 -15.90
N GLY A 31 4.46 21.38 -15.18
CA GLY A 31 5.71 22.06 -14.85
C GLY A 31 6.60 22.34 -16.07
N GLU A 32 6.60 21.45 -17.07
CA GLU A 32 7.27 21.71 -18.35
C GLU A 32 6.61 22.85 -19.13
N GLN A 33 5.27 22.94 -19.13
CA GLN A 33 4.53 24.02 -19.80
C GLN A 33 4.61 25.37 -19.06
N SER A 34 4.64 25.37 -17.73
CA SER A 34 4.72 26.59 -16.93
C SER A 34 6.16 27.07 -16.66
N GLY A 35 7.16 26.22 -16.93
CA GLY A 35 8.55 26.47 -16.57
C GLY A 35 8.86 26.24 -15.08
N GLU A 36 7.90 25.71 -14.31
CA GLU A 36 7.99 25.45 -12.87
C GLU A 36 8.21 23.96 -12.58
N LEU A 37 9.01 23.28 -13.40
CA LEU A 37 9.25 21.84 -13.28
C LEU A 37 9.83 21.47 -11.91
N GLU A 38 10.71 22.29 -11.35
CA GLU A 38 11.32 22.06 -10.03
C GLU A 38 10.25 22.02 -8.93
N ASP A 39 9.38 23.03 -8.87
CA ASP A 39 8.26 23.08 -7.92
C ASP A 39 7.28 21.91 -8.09
N MET A 40 7.06 21.46 -9.32
CA MET A 40 6.20 20.30 -9.59
C MET A 40 6.85 18.98 -9.15
N LEU A 41 8.17 18.83 -9.28
CA LEU A 41 8.90 17.66 -8.80
C LEU A 41 8.90 17.57 -7.27
N ASP A 42 9.01 18.71 -6.57
CA ASP A 42 8.88 18.75 -5.11
C ASP A 42 7.48 18.31 -4.66
N ARG A 43 6.42 18.74 -5.35
CA ARG A 43 5.07 18.26 -5.05
C ARG A 43 4.89 16.77 -5.33
N VAL A 44 5.57 16.24 -6.35
CA VAL A 44 5.57 14.80 -6.62
C VAL A 44 6.21 14.05 -5.45
N ALA A 45 7.35 14.51 -4.93
CA ALA A 45 8.02 13.89 -3.79
C ALA A 45 7.11 13.86 -2.56
N THR A 46 6.48 15.01 -2.21
CA THR A 46 5.53 15.08 -1.09
C THR A 46 4.34 14.13 -1.27
N ALA A 47 3.80 14.02 -2.48
CA ALA A 47 2.69 13.10 -2.75
C ALA A 47 3.08 11.63 -2.58
N TYR A 48 4.32 11.27 -2.94
CA TYR A 48 4.85 9.92 -2.71
C TYR A 48 5.06 9.62 -1.23
N ASP A 49 5.61 10.56 -0.46
CA ASP A 49 5.77 10.40 0.99
C ASP A 49 4.41 10.18 1.67
N GLU A 50 3.40 10.96 1.28
CA GLU A 50 2.02 10.80 1.79
C GLU A 50 1.42 9.44 1.40
N GLU A 51 1.65 8.96 0.17
CA GLU A 51 1.19 7.64 -0.27
C GLU A 51 1.87 6.50 0.53
N ILE A 52 3.16 6.64 0.83
CA ILE A 52 3.92 5.70 1.66
C ILE A 52 3.40 5.69 3.11
N ASP A 53 3.14 6.86 3.68
CA ASP A 53 2.61 6.99 5.04
C ASP A 53 1.23 6.32 5.14
N VAL A 54 0.33 6.62 4.19
CA VAL A 54 -1.00 6.01 4.12
C VAL A 54 -0.92 4.49 3.93
N ALA A 55 0.00 4.01 3.08
CA ALA A 55 0.19 2.58 2.88
C ALA A 55 0.68 1.90 4.17
N THR A 56 1.65 2.51 4.86
CA THR A 56 2.21 2.01 6.12
C THR A 56 1.17 1.98 7.23
N GLU A 57 0.36 3.04 7.34
CA GLU A 57 -0.73 3.13 8.32
C GLU A 57 -1.78 2.04 8.06
N ARG A 58 -2.18 1.83 6.80
CA ARG A 58 -3.12 0.75 6.44
C ARG A 58 -2.56 -0.63 6.72
N MET A 59 -1.29 -0.87 6.41
CA MET A 59 -0.64 -2.15 6.73
C MET A 59 -0.64 -2.39 8.24
N THR A 60 -0.33 -1.36 9.02
CA THR A 60 -0.32 -1.45 10.50
C THR A 60 -1.73 -1.67 11.05
N ALA A 61 -2.73 -0.96 10.53
CA ALA A 61 -4.12 -1.11 10.95
C ALA A 61 -4.69 -2.51 10.67
N LEU A 62 -4.21 -3.21 9.64
CA LEU A 62 -4.59 -4.59 9.35
C LEU A 62 -3.93 -5.62 10.26
N LEU A 63 -2.80 -5.30 10.91
CA LEU A 63 -2.15 -6.22 11.84
C LEU A 63 -3.02 -6.51 13.07
N GLU A 64 -3.71 -5.50 13.60
CA GLU A 64 -4.58 -5.65 14.77
C GLU A 64 -5.69 -6.71 14.58
N PRO A 65 -6.55 -6.66 13.54
CA PRO A 65 -7.57 -7.67 13.32
C PRO A 65 -6.98 -9.06 13.03
N ILE A 66 -5.82 -9.16 12.39
CA ILE A 66 -5.14 -10.44 12.15
C ILE A 66 -4.76 -11.10 13.48
N LEU A 67 -4.19 -10.34 14.42
CA LEU A 67 -3.82 -10.84 15.74
C LEU A 67 -5.04 -11.32 16.54
N ILE A 68 -6.17 -10.59 16.46
CA ILE A 68 -7.42 -10.99 17.12
C ILE A 68 -7.95 -12.31 16.55
N VAL A 69 -7.99 -12.46 15.22
CA VAL A 69 -8.45 -13.70 14.56
C VAL A 69 -7.55 -14.88 14.95
N LEU A 70 -6.24 -14.67 14.98
CA LEU A 70 -5.29 -15.69 15.38
C LEU A 70 -5.48 -16.10 16.85
N LEU A 71 -5.63 -15.13 17.76
CA LEU A 71 -5.90 -15.39 19.17
C LEU A 71 -7.22 -16.14 19.35
N ALA A 72 -8.29 -15.71 18.67
CA ALA A 72 -9.58 -16.38 18.68
C ALA A 72 -9.47 -17.83 18.19
N GLY A 73 -8.67 -18.09 17.14
CA GLY A 73 -8.38 -19.43 16.65
C GLY A 73 -7.67 -20.30 17.69
N VAL A 74 -6.63 -19.78 18.35
CA VAL A 74 -5.89 -20.51 19.39
C VAL A 74 -6.79 -20.84 20.59
N VAL A 75 -7.52 -19.84 21.10
CA VAL A 75 -8.44 -20.04 22.23
C VAL A 75 -9.56 -20.99 21.86
N GLY A 76 -10.15 -20.82 20.67
CA GLY A 76 -11.19 -21.72 20.15
C GLY A 76 -10.70 -23.16 20.04
N TYR A 77 -9.46 -23.37 19.57
CA TYR A 77 -8.86 -24.70 19.50
C TYR A 77 -8.66 -25.34 20.88
N ILE A 78 -8.22 -24.58 21.88
CA ILE A 78 -8.07 -25.06 23.26
C ILE A 78 -9.44 -25.46 23.83
N VAL A 79 -10.45 -24.59 23.68
CA VAL A 79 -11.81 -24.87 24.16
C VAL A 79 -12.38 -26.11 23.48
N TYR A 80 -12.24 -26.21 22.16
CA TYR A 80 -12.68 -27.38 21.39
C TYR A 80 -12.03 -28.67 21.90
N SER A 81 -10.73 -28.64 22.18
CA SER A 81 -9.97 -29.78 22.69
C SER A 81 -10.43 -30.23 24.09
N ILE A 82 -10.98 -29.34 24.91
CA ILE A 82 -11.46 -29.65 26.26
C ILE A 82 -12.94 -30.03 26.28
N VAL A 83 -13.78 -29.34 25.50
CA VAL A 83 -15.24 -29.55 25.51
C VAL A 83 -15.61 -30.88 24.85
N LEU A 84 -14.96 -31.27 23.76
CA LEU A 84 -15.22 -32.55 23.09
C LEU A 84 -15.11 -33.78 24.01
N PRO A 85 -13.99 -33.99 24.74
CA PRO A 85 -13.87 -35.16 25.61
C PRO A 85 -14.87 -35.11 26.78
N ILE A 86 -15.20 -33.93 27.30
CA ILE A 86 -16.22 -33.79 28.35
C ILE A 86 -17.58 -34.26 27.84
N LEU A 87 -17.98 -33.83 26.63
CA LEU A 87 -19.23 -34.25 26.01
C LEU A 87 -19.27 -35.77 25.76
N GLN A 88 -18.16 -36.34 25.30
CA GLN A 88 -18.05 -37.79 25.09
C GLN A 88 -18.20 -38.54 26.41
N VAL A 89 -17.46 -38.16 27.46
CA VAL A 89 -17.55 -38.80 28.78
C VAL A 89 -18.96 -38.67 29.38
N GLY A 90 -19.62 -37.53 29.18
CA GLY A 90 -21.00 -37.31 29.63
C GLY A 90 -22.06 -38.15 28.90
N GLN A 91 -21.80 -38.62 27.67
CA GLN A 91 -22.71 -39.52 26.95
C GLN A 91 -22.60 -41.00 27.37
N PHE A 92 -21.58 -41.38 28.14
CA PHE A 92 -21.37 -42.75 28.60
C PHE A 92 -21.94 -43.03 30.02
N GLN A 93 -22.71 -42.09 30.58
CA GLN A 93 -23.58 -42.28 31.76
C GLN A 93 -25.04 -42.30 31.34
#